data_AF-A0A7V2RQZ1-F1
#
_entry.id   AF-A0A7V2RQZ1-F1
#
_cell.length_a   1.000
_cell.length_b   1.000
_cell.length_c   1.000
_cell.angle_alpha   90.00
_cell.angle_beta   90.00
_cell.angle_gamma   90.00
#
_symmetry.space_group_name_H-M   'P 1'
#
loop_
_entity.id
_entity.type
_entity.pdbx_description
1 polymer ?
#
loop_
_entity_poly.entity_id
_entity_poly.type
_entity_poly.pdbx_seq_one_letter_code
_entity_poly.pdbx_strand_id
1 'polypeptide(L)'
;MRNFIFKIIKLVFLFLLPFIVLIRGAVYLHENYRLYAWFSLLGGMLMSAAILFLYFVFIQGSMTGKTGSLKRKSWLAFTLVAAYCFPSVLYLSAANAKHPEVKKEFSSLHPILRLGIGTIIFLDNDLVLTDAERQPEDYKKMGLKTKKHSLHYIQKDGYAHAVDIRVNGRSAVRNWLLKLYFKSMGFNTLRHVGTGDHLHVSLRSRDRPGGI
;
A
#
# COMPACT_ATOMS: atom_id res chain seq x y z
N MET A 1 25.56 13.85 20.99
CA MET A 1 25.00 12.72 20.20
C MET A 1 23.49 12.56 20.31
N ARG A 2 22.88 12.54 21.52
CA ARG A 2 21.42 12.39 21.72
C ARG A 2 20.57 13.40 20.91
N ASN A 3 20.94 14.68 20.93
CA ASN A 3 20.21 15.73 20.19
C ASN A 3 20.32 15.60 18.66
N PHE A 4 21.40 14.99 18.15
CA PHE A 4 21.59 14.78 16.72
C PHE A 4 20.73 13.61 16.22
N ILE A 5 20.75 12.49 16.94
CA ILE A 5 19.91 11.32 16.64
C ILE A 5 18.43 11.70 16.66
N PHE A 6 17.99 12.46 17.67
CA PHE A 6 16.61 12.93 17.75
C PHE A 6 16.20 13.79 16.53
N LYS A 7 17.07 14.69 16.06
CA LYS A 7 16.81 15.50 14.86
C LYS A 7 16.66 14.64 13.61
N ILE A 8 17.50 13.61 13.45
CA ILE A 8 17.40 12.66 12.34
C ILE A 8 16.07 11.91 12.40
N ILE A 9 15.72 11.33 13.55
CA ILE A 9 14.46 10.61 13.72
C ILE A 9 13.26 11.51 13.40
N LYS A 10 13.28 12.75 13.91
CA LYS A 10 12.24 13.75 13.61
C LYS A 10 12.15 14.03 12.12
N LEU A 11 13.27 14.20 11.42
CA LEU A 11 13.29 14.46 9.99
C LEU A 11 12.74 13.28 9.18
N VAL A 12 13.18 12.06 9.51
CA VAL A 12 12.68 10.83 8.88
C VAL A 12 11.18 10.69 9.10
N PHE A 13 10.70 10.94 10.33
CA PHE A 13 9.28 10.88 10.62
C PHE A 13 8.49 11.93 9.84
N LEU A 14 8.95 13.18 9.80
CA LEU A 14 8.30 14.25 9.03
C LEU A 14 8.20 13.89 7.55
N PHE A 15 9.24 13.29 6.98
CA PHE A 15 9.25 12.84 5.59
C PHE A 15 8.27 11.68 5.33
N LEU A 16 8.22 10.69 6.24
CA LEU A 16 7.37 9.51 6.07
C LEU A 16 5.89 9.76 6.41
N LEU A 17 5.60 10.74 7.27
CA LEU A 17 4.26 10.99 7.81
C LEU A 17 3.17 11.15 6.71
N PRO A 18 3.36 11.90 5.62
CA PRO A 18 2.36 12.00 4.56
C PRO A 18 2.01 10.66 3.91
N PHE A 19 2.99 9.77 3.73
CA PHE A 19 2.80 8.44 3.15
C PHE A 19 2.09 7.50 4.13
N ILE A 20 2.48 7.55 5.40
CA ILE A 20 1.84 6.79 6.48
C ILE A 20 0.36 7.20 6.57
N VAL A 21 0.08 8.51 6.64
CA VAL A 21 -1.29 9.04 6.73
C VAL A 21 -2.10 8.68 5.51
N LEU A 22 -1.51 8.73 4.31
CA LEU A 22 -2.16 8.36 3.07
C LEU A 22 -2.67 6.91 3.10
N ILE A 23 -1.78 5.94 3.33
CA ILE A 23 -2.11 4.52 3.21
C ILE A 23 -2.90 4.06 4.44
N ARG A 24 -2.40 4.36 5.65
CA ARG A 24 -3.07 3.96 6.89
C ARG A 24 -4.43 4.63 7.05
N GLY A 25 -4.55 5.89 6.63
CA GLY A 25 -5.82 6.61 6.60
C GLY A 25 -6.81 5.97 5.64
N ALA A 26 -6.38 5.60 4.43
CA ALA A 26 -7.23 4.89 3.48
C ALA A 26 -7.68 3.52 4.02
N VAL A 27 -6.77 2.72 4.59
CA VAL A 27 -7.12 1.44 5.23
C VAL A 27 -8.12 1.67 6.37
N TYR A 28 -7.85 2.63 7.24
CA TYR A 28 -8.71 2.94 8.39
C TYR A 28 -10.13 3.35 7.97
N LEU A 29 -10.26 4.21 6.96
CA LEU A 29 -11.54 4.64 6.39
C LEU A 29 -12.30 3.46 5.77
N HIS A 30 -11.60 2.62 5.00
CA HIS A 30 -12.20 1.45 4.38
C HIS A 30 -12.72 0.47 5.44
N GLU A 31 -11.91 0.13 6.44
CA GLU A 31 -12.23 -0.90 7.43
C GLU A 31 -13.32 -0.43 8.41
N ASN A 32 -13.22 0.79 8.95
CA ASN A 32 -14.06 1.27 10.04
C ASN A 32 -15.35 1.97 9.57
N TYR A 33 -15.29 2.71 8.45
CA TYR A 33 -16.43 3.53 7.98
C TYR A 33 -17.17 2.94 6.79
N ARG A 34 -16.76 1.75 6.33
CA ARG A 34 -17.41 1.04 5.22
C ARG A 34 -17.46 1.80 3.90
N LEU A 35 -16.53 2.72 3.72
CA LEU A 35 -16.42 3.46 2.47
C LEU A 35 -15.94 2.54 1.34
N TYR A 36 -16.47 2.79 0.15
CA TYR A 36 -15.97 2.17 -1.08
C TYR A 36 -14.48 2.44 -1.25
N ALA A 37 -13.78 1.53 -1.95
CA ALA A 37 -12.33 1.56 -2.13
C ALA A 37 -11.79 2.93 -2.55
N TRP A 38 -12.40 3.52 -3.59
CA TRP A 38 -11.99 4.79 -4.16
C TRP A 38 -12.26 5.99 -3.24
N PHE A 39 -13.37 5.98 -2.49
CA PHE A 39 -13.65 7.03 -1.50
C PHE A 39 -12.71 6.95 -0.29
N SER A 40 -12.36 5.74 0.14
CA SER A 40 -11.37 5.53 1.19
C SER A 40 -9.99 6.03 0.76
N LEU A 41 -9.60 5.71 -0.48
CA LEU A 41 -8.36 6.20 -1.08
C LEU A 41 -8.36 7.74 -1.19
N LEU A 42 -9.43 8.34 -1.71
CA LEU A 42 -9.59 9.79 -1.78
C LEU A 42 -9.49 10.44 -0.39
N GLY A 43 -10.11 9.85 0.63
CA GLY A 43 -9.99 10.31 2.01
C GLY A 43 -8.54 10.30 2.51
N GLY A 44 -7.80 9.21 2.28
CA GLY A 44 -6.36 9.14 2.56
C GLY A 44 -5.56 10.21 1.80
N MET A 45 -5.89 10.44 0.52
CA MET A 45 -5.26 11.49 -0.29
C MET A 45 -5.49 12.89 0.28
N LEU A 46 -6.73 13.20 0.69
CA LEU A 46 -7.07 14.49 1.30
C LEU A 46 -6.36 14.68 2.64
N MET A 47 -6.30 13.64 3.47
CA MET A 47 -5.56 13.69 4.75
C MET A 47 -4.06 13.94 4.52
N SER A 48 -3.45 13.24 3.56
CA SER A 48 -2.03 13.43 3.21
C SER A 48 -1.76 14.82 2.61
N ALA A 49 -2.65 15.30 1.73
CA ALA A 49 -2.56 16.64 1.15
C ALA A 49 -2.69 17.72 2.23
N ALA A 50 -3.53 17.52 3.24
CA ALA A 50 -3.63 18.43 4.38
C ALA A 50 -2.31 18.52 5.17
N ILE A 51 -1.63 17.38 5.41
CA ILE A 51 -0.31 17.36 6.07
C ILE A 51 0.73 18.12 5.22
N LEU A 52 0.81 17.86 3.91
CA LEU A 52 1.74 18.56 3.03
C LEU A 52 1.43 20.05 2.93
N PHE A 53 0.15 20.43 2.90
CA PHE A 53 -0.26 21.83 2.95
C PHE A 53 0.27 22.52 4.21
N LEU A 54 0.11 21.89 5.38
CA LEU A 54 0.67 22.41 6.63
C LEU A 54 2.20 22.54 6.54
N TYR A 55 2.89 21.55 5.98
CA TYR A 55 4.34 21.62 5.78
C TYR A 55 4.72 22.83 4.92
N PHE A 56 4.05 23.07 3.80
CA PHE A 56 4.35 24.21 2.95
C PHE A 56 4.07 25.56 3.63
N VAL A 57 3.00 25.65 4.44
CA VAL A 57 2.70 26.85 5.23
C VAL A 57 3.80 27.09 6.28
N PHE A 58 4.19 26.07 7.04
CA PHE A 58 5.21 26.21 8.08
C PHE A 58 6.60 26.49 7.52
N ILE A 59 7.00 25.79 6.46
CA ILE A 59 8.30 26.01 5.80
C ILE A 59 8.37 27.43 5.26
N GLN A 60 7.36 27.87 4.49
CA GLN A 60 7.37 29.24 3.95
C GLN A 60 7.30 30.31 5.05
N GLY A 61 6.46 30.11 6.06
CA GLY A 61 6.34 31.01 7.20
C GLY A 61 7.66 31.15 7.96
N SER A 62 8.36 30.04 8.20
CA SER A 62 9.66 30.03 8.88
C SER A 62 10.77 30.71 8.08
N MET A 63 10.73 30.64 6.74
CA MET A 63 11.77 31.21 5.87
C MET A 63 11.52 32.67 5.51
N THR A 64 10.26 33.09 5.36
CA THR A 64 9.89 34.40 4.78
C THR A 64 9.11 35.30 5.73
N GLY A 65 8.71 34.81 6.90
CA GLY A 65 7.83 35.52 7.83
C GLY A 65 6.39 35.70 7.33
N LYS A 66 6.05 35.17 6.14
CA LYS A 66 4.74 35.30 5.49
C LYS A 66 4.18 33.94 5.12
N THR A 67 2.86 33.82 5.14
CA THR A 67 2.16 32.59 4.74
C THR A 67 2.02 32.44 3.23
N GLY A 68 2.14 33.51 2.44
CA GLY A 68 1.95 33.50 0.98
C GLY A 68 0.55 33.06 0.54
N SER A 69 0.37 32.69 -0.73
CA SER A 69 -0.93 32.20 -1.23
C SER A 69 -1.26 30.81 -0.67
N LEU A 70 -2.37 30.70 0.07
CA LEU A 70 -2.87 29.43 0.60
C LEU A 70 -3.45 28.55 -0.52
N LYS A 71 -4.25 29.13 -1.42
CA LYS A 71 -4.84 28.43 -2.57
C LYS A 71 -3.78 27.71 -3.41
N ARG A 72 -2.64 28.36 -3.68
CA ARG A 72 -1.53 27.77 -4.45
C ARG A 72 -0.93 26.56 -3.71
N LYS A 73 -0.76 26.62 -2.39
CA LYS A 73 -0.22 25.51 -1.59
C LYS A 73 -1.18 24.33 -1.53
N SER A 74 -2.49 24.59 -1.38
CA SER A 74 -3.50 23.55 -1.37
C SER A 74 -3.51 22.79 -2.68
N TRP A 75 -3.48 23.50 -3.81
CA TRP A 75 -3.37 22.88 -5.13
C TRP A 75 -2.07 22.10 -5.30
N LEU A 76 -0.92 22.68 -4.94
CA LEU A 76 0.36 21.99 -5.02
C LEU A 76 0.37 20.70 -4.19
N ALA A 77 -0.10 20.75 -2.94
CA ALA A 77 -0.17 19.58 -2.06
C ALA A 77 -1.06 18.48 -2.65
N PHE A 78 -2.25 18.83 -3.12
CA PHE A 78 -3.16 17.87 -3.73
C PHE A 78 -2.57 17.27 -5.02
N THR A 79 -2.00 18.09 -5.90
CA THR A 79 -1.39 17.63 -7.16
C THR A 79 -0.23 16.68 -6.90
N LEU A 80 0.63 16.95 -5.90
CA LEU A 80 1.74 16.06 -5.54
C LEU A 80 1.23 14.69 -5.05
N VAL A 81 0.22 14.68 -4.18
CA VAL A 81 -0.37 13.43 -3.69
C VAL A 81 -1.05 12.66 -4.82
N ALA A 82 -1.80 13.34 -5.69
CA ALA A 82 -2.44 12.74 -6.85
C ALA A 82 -1.40 12.14 -7.81
N ALA A 83 -0.37 12.91 -8.18
CA ALA A 83 0.71 12.46 -9.05
C ALA A 83 1.46 11.24 -8.50
N TYR A 84 1.53 11.10 -7.17
CA TYR A 84 2.06 9.91 -6.51
C TYR A 84 1.09 8.72 -6.57
N CYS A 85 -0.19 8.94 -6.26
CA CYS A 85 -1.18 7.87 -6.14
C CYS A 85 -1.56 7.23 -7.48
N PHE A 86 -1.79 8.05 -8.51
CA PHE A 86 -2.27 7.58 -9.81
C PHE A 86 -1.38 6.48 -10.43
N PRO A 87 -0.07 6.69 -10.65
CA PRO A 87 0.77 5.63 -11.20
C PRO A 87 0.84 4.41 -10.28
N SER A 88 0.92 4.63 -8.95
CA SER A 88 0.99 3.55 -7.95
C SER A 88 -0.22 2.63 -7.95
N VAL A 89 -1.41 3.15 -8.28
CA VAL A 89 -2.66 2.37 -8.27
C VAL A 89 -2.96 1.76 -9.65
N LEU A 90 -2.52 2.41 -10.73
CA LEU A 90 -2.90 2.01 -12.09
C LEU A 90 -1.86 1.13 -12.79
N TYR A 91 -0.61 1.13 -12.34
CA TYR A 91 0.48 0.51 -13.07
C TYR A 91 1.34 -0.42 -12.20
N LEU A 92 1.67 -1.57 -12.78
CA LEU A 92 2.72 -2.48 -12.29
C LEU A 92 3.70 -2.74 -13.43
N SER A 93 5.00 -2.59 -13.16
CA SER A 93 6.04 -2.94 -14.14
C SER A 93 6.08 -4.45 -14.38
N ALA A 94 6.41 -4.86 -15.61
CA ALA A 94 6.61 -6.27 -15.93
C ALA A 94 7.73 -6.91 -15.09
N ALA A 95 8.74 -6.13 -14.69
CA ALA A 95 9.83 -6.61 -13.84
C ALA A 95 9.37 -6.98 -12.42
N ASN A 96 8.26 -6.40 -11.96
CA ASN A 96 7.69 -6.63 -10.64
C ASN A 96 6.58 -7.70 -10.62
N ALA A 97 6.34 -8.38 -11.75
CA ALA A 97 5.38 -9.46 -11.87
C ALA A 97 6.10 -10.77 -12.23
N LYS A 98 5.74 -11.88 -11.58
CA LYS A 98 6.33 -13.19 -11.86
C LYS A 98 6.10 -13.63 -13.32
N HIS A 99 4.90 -13.38 -13.83
CA HIS A 99 4.48 -13.67 -15.20
C HIS A 99 3.54 -12.57 -15.72
N PRO A 100 3.32 -12.45 -17.05
CA PRO A 100 2.44 -11.43 -17.63
C PRO A 100 0.99 -11.46 -17.09
N GLU A 101 0.50 -12.60 -16.65
CA GLU A 101 -0.84 -12.80 -16.08
C GLU A 101 -0.98 -12.03 -14.76
N VAL A 102 -0.02 -12.18 -13.84
CA VAL A 102 0.00 -11.46 -12.56
C VAL A 102 -0.01 -9.93 -12.76
N LYS A 103 0.64 -9.46 -13.84
CA LYS A 103 0.59 -8.03 -14.20
C LYS A 103 -0.82 -7.59 -14.61
N LYS A 104 -1.57 -8.43 -15.33
CA LYS A 104 -2.97 -8.13 -15.72
C LYS A 104 -3.89 -8.16 -14.49
N GLU A 105 -3.70 -9.16 -13.63
CA GLU A 105 -4.42 -9.33 -12.36
C GLU A 105 -4.18 -8.18 -11.37
N PHE A 106 -3.09 -7.42 -11.50
CA PHE A 106 -2.86 -6.25 -10.64
C PHE A 106 -4.07 -5.28 -10.62
N SER A 107 -4.78 -5.18 -11.75
CA SER A 107 -5.97 -4.35 -11.91
C SER A 107 -7.24 -4.90 -11.26
N SER A 108 -7.21 -6.12 -10.71
CA SER A 108 -8.30 -6.68 -9.91
C SER A 108 -8.04 -6.59 -8.40
N LEU A 109 -6.81 -6.29 -7.97
CA LEU A 109 -6.50 -6.03 -6.56
C LEU A 109 -7.26 -4.82 -6.02
N HIS A 110 -7.53 -4.77 -4.72
CA HIS A 110 -8.13 -3.60 -4.11
C HIS A 110 -7.22 -2.35 -4.28
N PRO A 111 -7.74 -1.17 -4.68
CA PRO A 111 -6.93 0.04 -4.93
C PRO A 111 -5.97 0.44 -3.80
N ILE A 112 -6.38 0.23 -2.54
CA ILE A 112 -5.53 0.49 -1.36
C ILE A 112 -4.33 -0.48 -1.29
N LEU A 113 -4.53 -1.75 -1.64
CA LEU A 113 -3.43 -2.72 -1.74
C LEU A 113 -2.47 -2.32 -2.86
N ARG A 114 -2.99 -1.93 -4.03
CA ARG A 114 -2.16 -1.43 -5.14
C ARG A 114 -1.31 -0.25 -4.72
N LEU A 115 -1.89 0.74 -4.03
CA LEU A 115 -1.14 1.87 -3.49
C LEU A 115 -0.04 1.43 -2.52
N GLY A 116 -0.36 0.50 -1.60
CA GLY A 116 0.61 -0.04 -0.65
C GLY A 116 1.77 -0.77 -1.33
N ILE A 117 1.47 -1.52 -2.40
CA ILE A 117 2.47 -2.23 -3.23
C ILE A 117 3.32 -1.24 -4.03
N GLY A 118 2.69 -0.31 -4.75
CA GLY A 118 3.40 0.70 -5.55
C GLY A 118 4.36 1.52 -4.70
N THR A 119 3.94 1.88 -3.49
CA THR A 119 4.79 2.59 -2.51
C THR A 119 6.06 1.82 -2.16
N ILE A 120 5.96 0.50 -1.89
CA ILE A 120 7.15 -0.27 -1.51
C ILE A 120 8.02 -0.60 -2.73
N ILE A 121 7.45 -0.73 -3.93
CA ILE A 121 8.22 -0.93 -5.16
C ILE A 121 9.18 0.23 -5.41
N PHE A 122 8.79 1.48 -5.12
CA PHE A 122 9.70 2.63 -5.23
C PHE A 122 10.95 2.51 -4.33
N LEU A 123 10.83 1.83 -3.19
CA LEU A 123 11.94 1.61 -2.25
C LEU A 123 12.66 0.28 -2.48
N ASP A 124 11.97 -0.68 -3.10
CA ASP A 124 12.40 -2.05 -3.30
C ASP A 124 12.03 -2.49 -4.73
N ASN A 125 12.80 -1.97 -5.70
CA ASN A 125 12.54 -2.18 -7.12
C ASN A 125 12.59 -3.65 -7.56
N ASP A 126 13.24 -4.52 -6.78
CA ASP A 126 13.35 -5.96 -7.05
C ASP A 126 12.16 -6.76 -6.49
N LEU A 127 11.14 -6.11 -5.92
CA LEU A 127 9.98 -6.77 -5.35
C LEU A 127 9.15 -7.43 -6.46
N VAL A 128 8.79 -8.70 -6.29
CA VAL A 128 8.05 -9.48 -7.30
C VAL A 128 6.75 -10.00 -6.73
N LEU A 129 5.64 -9.63 -7.38
CA LEU A 129 4.32 -10.19 -7.12
C LEU A 129 4.25 -11.57 -7.80
N THR A 130 3.81 -12.57 -7.04
CA THR A 130 3.70 -13.94 -7.53
C THR A 130 2.28 -14.37 -7.81
N ASP A 131 1.30 -13.69 -7.20
CA ASP A 131 -0.12 -14.00 -7.33
C ASP A 131 -0.95 -12.79 -6.84
N ALA A 132 -2.08 -12.52 -7.48
CA ALA A 132 -2.94 -11.38 -7.16
C ALA A 132 -4.44 -11.74 -7.22
N GLU A 133 -4.84 -12.61 -8.16
CA GLU A 133 -6.21 -13.11 -8.27
C GLU A 133 -6.21 -14.62 -8.49
N ARG A 134 -7.13 -15.32 -7.84
CA ARG A 134 -7.32 -16.77 -8.02
C ARG A 134 -8.77 -17.11 -8.31
N GLN A 135 -8.96 -18.25 -8.94
CA GLN A 135 -10.22 -18.99 -8.97
C GLN A 135 -10.11 -20.28 -8.15
N PRO A 136 -11.24 -20.85 -7.70
CA PRO A 136 -11.27 -22.16 -7.02
C PRO A 136 -10.54 -23.28 -7.78
N GLU A 137 -10.59 -23.24 -9.11
CA GLU A 137 -9.98 -24.18 -10.04
C GLU A 137 -8.46 -24.07 -10.06
N ASP A 138 -7.90 -22.89 -9.81
CA ASP A 138 -6.44 -22.68 -9.84
C ASP A 138 -5.77 -23.42 -8.69
N TYR A 139 -6.42 -23.52 -7.53
CA TYR A 139 -5.95 -24.39 -6.44
C TYR A 139 -5.84 -25.85 -6.90
N LYS A 140 -6.83 -26.35 -7.66
CA LYS A 140 -6.82 -27.72 -8.17
C LYS A 140 -5.68 -27.94 -9.17
N LYS A 141 -5.47 -26.98 -10.09
CA LYS A 141 -4.34 -27.02 -11.05
C LYS A 141 -2.98 -27.05 -10.34
N MET A 142 -2.88 -26.42 -9.16
CA MET A 142 -1.68 -26.44 -8.32
C MET A 142 -1.56 -27.70 -7.44
N GLY A 143 -2.51 -28.64 -7.49
CA GLY A 143 -2.53 -29.81 -6.60
C GLY A 143 -2.88 -29.47 -5.14
N LEU A 144 -3.47 -28.31 -4.88
CA LEU A 144 -3.84 -27.84 -3.56
C LEU A 144 -5.35 -28.05 -3.29
N LYS A 145 -5.71 -28.20 -2.01
CA LYS A 145 -7.12 -28.16 -1.59
C LYS A 145 -7.70 -26.78 -1.87
N THR A 146 -8.81 -26.73 -2.59
CA THR A 146 -9.55 -25.49 -2.85
C THR A 146 -9.92 -24.80 -1.53
N LYS A 147 -9.53 -23.54 -1.39
CA LYS A 147 -9.90 -22.71 -0.23
C LYS A 147 -11.21 -21.97 -0.51
N LYS A 148 -12.25 -22.22 0.29
CA LYS A 148 -13.55 -21.53 0.14
C LYS A 148 -13.49 -20.03 0.48
N HIS A 149 -12.62 -19.66 1.42
CA HIS A 149 -12.52 -18.30 1.95
C HIS A 149 -11.23 -17.56 1.56
N SER A 150 -10.65 -17.85 0.39
CA SER A 150 -9.42 -17.22 -0.11
C SER A 150 -9.58 -15.71 -0.39
N LEU A 151 -8.75 -14.85 0.20
CA LEU A 151 -8.80 -13.40 -0.12
C LEU A 151 -8.28 -13.04 -1.51
N HIS A 152 -7.64 -13.98 -2.20
CA HIS A 152 -7.29 -13.88 -3.64
C HIS A 152 -8.50 -13.96 -4.57
N TYR A 153 -9.68 -14.36 -4.09
CA TYR A 153 -10.89 -14.31 -4.92
C TYR A 153 -11.44 -12.90 -4.97
N ILE A 154 -12.18 -12.56 -6.02
CA ILE A 154 -12.94 -11.32 -6.07
C ILE A 154 -14.00 -11.31 -4.96
N GLN A 155 -13.94 -10.31 -4.10
CA GLN A 155 -14.92 -10.05 -3.05
C GLN A 155 -16.14 -9.30 -3.63
N LYS A 156 -17.19 -9.07 -2.84
CA LYS A 156 -18.42 -8.41 -3.33
C LYS A 156 -18.20 -6.97 -3.79
N ASP A 157 -17.14 -6.32 -3.33
CA ASP A 157 -16.78 -4.98 -3.77
C ASP A 157 -16.07 -4.95 -5.14
N GLY A 158 -15.91 -6.10 -5.79
CA GLY A 158 -15.35 -6.24 -7.12
C GLY A 158 -13.83 -6.38 -7.15
N TYR A 159 -13.17 -6.54 -5.99
CA TYR A 159 -11.71 -6.63 -5.93
C TYR A 159 -11.22 -7.87 -5.20
N ALA A 160 -10.03 -8.34 -5.57
CA ALA A 160 -9.24 -9.26 -4.76
C ALA A 160 -8.62 -8.50 -3.58
N HIS A 161 -8.67 -9.10 -2.39
CA HIS A 161 -8.24 -8.48 -1.14
C HIS A 161 -6.89 -9.01 -0.66
N ALA A 162 -6.16 -9.73 -1.50
CA ALA A 162 -4.86 -10.25 -1.17
C ALA A 162 -3.90 -10.29 -2.35
N VAL A 163 -2.61 -10.32 -2.04
CA VAL A 163 -1.52 -10.48 -2.98
C VAL A 163 -0.43 -11.34 -2.34
N ASP A 164 0.24 -12.16 -3.14
CA ASP A 164 1.42 -12.91 -2.70
C ASP A 164 2.68 -12.25 -3.27
N ILE A 165 3.65 -11.97 -2.40
CA ILE A 165 4.92 -11.33 -2.75
C ILE A 165 6.06 -12.32 -2.51
N ARG A 166 6.92 -12.51 -3.51
CA ARG A 166 8.08 -13.42 -3.41
C ARG A 166 9.03 -12.97 -2.29
N VAL A 167 9.40 -13.91 -1.44
CA VAL A 167 10.44 -13.67 -0.41
C VAL A 167 11.64 -14.62 -0.47
N ASN A 168 11.59 -15.63 -1.35
CA ASN A 168 12.74 -16.51 -1.59
C ASN A 168 13.95 -15.72 -2.14
N GLY A 169 15.17 -16.13 -1.77
CA GLY A 169 16.40 -15.46 -2.21
C GLY A 169 16.60 -14.03 -1.68
N ARG A 170 15.67 -13.50 -0.87
CA ARG A 170 15.79 -12.18 -0.23
C ARG A 170 16.34 -12.31 1.19
N SER A 171 17.10 -11.30 1.63
CA SER A 171 17.66 -11.32 2.98
C SER A 171 16.57 -11.28 4.06
N ALA A 172 16.86 -11.90 5.22
CA ALA A 172 15.94 -11.93 6.35
C ALA A 172 15.52 -10.52 6.81
N VAL A 173 16.45 -9.57 6.79
CA VAL A 173 16.20 -8.16 7.15
C VAL A 173 15.23 -7.50 6.17
N ARG A 174 15.41 -7.68 4.85
CA ARG A 174 14.48 -7.16 3.84
C ARG A 174 13.07 -7.72 4.04
N ASN A 175 12.97 -9.03 4.25
CA ASN A 175 11.69 -9.71 4.47
C ASN A 175 11.00 -9.25 5.78
N TRP A 176 11.79 -9.01 6.84
CA TRP A 176 11.28 -8.48 8.10
C TRP A 176 10.77 -7.03 7.94
N LEU A 177 11.54 -6.16 7.28
CA LEU A 177 11.14 -4.78 6.99
C LEU A 177 9.90 -4.72 6.10
N LEU A 178 9.80 -5.57 5.09
CA LEU A 178 8.64 -5.67 4.21
C LEU A 178 7.36 -6.04 5.00
N LYS A 179 7.47 -7.04 5.87
CA LYS A 179 6.37 -7.44 6.76
C LYS A 179 5.99 -6.31 7.73
N LEU A 180 6.98 -5.65 8.32
CA LEU A 180 6.77 -4.53 9.24
C LEU A 180 6.06 -3.37 8.54
N TYR A 181 6.50 -3.02 7.32
CA TYR A 181 5.89 -1.99 6.49
C TYR A 181 4.39 -2.26 6.30
N PHE A 182 4.03 -3.42 5.73
CA PHE A 182 2.62 -3.73 5.47
C PHE A 182 1.79 -3.76 6.76
N LYS A 183 2.31 -4.35 7.84
CA LYS A 183 1.63 -4.33 9.15
C LYS A 183 1.41 -2.90 9.66
N SER A 184 2.41 -2.04 9.57
CA SER A 184 2.32 -0.65 10.04
C SER A 184 1.30 0.15 9.23
N MET A 185 1.12 -0.17 7.95
CA MET A 185 0.12 0.44 7.07
C MET A 185 -1.29 -0.11 7.32
N GLY A 186 -1.43 -1.18 8.10
CA GLY A 186 -2.72 -1.75 8.47
C GLY A 186 -3.10 -3.03 7.73
N PHE A 187 -2.22 -3.58 6.90
CA PHE A 187 -2.48 -4.83 6.20
C PHE A 187 -2.17 -6.03 7.09
N ASN A 188 -2.90 -7.12 6.85
CA ASN A 188 -2.57 -8.43 7.38
C ASN A 188 -1.39 -9.02 6.60
N THR A 189 -0.53 -9.76 7.29
CA THR A 189 0.62 -10.41 6.66
C THR A 189 0.84 -11.81 7.21
N LEU A 190 1.04 -12.76 6.31
CA LEU A 190 1.35 -14.16 6.63
C LEU A 190 2.45 -14.64 5.68
N ARG A 191 3.65 -14.92 6.21
CA ARG A 191 4.67 -15.62 5.41
C ARG A 191 4.37 -17.10 5.50
N HIS A 192 4.25 -17.76 4.37
CA HIS A 192 4.07 -19.20 4.34
C HIS A 192 4.68 -19.80 3.07
N VAL A 193 4.88 -21.12 3.12
CA VAL A 193 5.32 -21.90 1.98
C VAL A 193 4.08 -22.57 1.39
N GLY A 194 3.83 -22.31 0.11
CA GLY A 194 2.81 -23.01 -0.69
C GLY A 194 3.49 -23.71 -1.86
N THR A 195 3.21 -23.25 -3.08
CA THR A 195 3.99 -23.59 -4.28
C THR A 195 5.37 -22.91 -4.32
N GLY A 196 5.62 -21.99 -3.37
CA GLY A 196 6.90 -21.34 -3.11
C GLY A 196 6.82 -20.52 -1.82
N ASP A 197 7.96 -19.98 -1.37
CA ASP A 197 8.04 -19.10 -0.20
C ASP A 197 7.67 -17.66 -0.56
N HIS A 198 6.58 -17.18 0.02
CA HIS A 198 6.02 -15.85 -0.23
C HIS A 198 5.46 -15.22 1.05
N LEU A 199 5.36 -13.90 1.02
CA LEU A 199 4.62 -13.10 1.98
C LEU A 199 3.23 -12.84 1.40
N HIS A 200 2.22 -13.46 1.99
CA HIS A 200 0.83 -13.10 1.77
C HIS A 200 0.55 -11.75 2.45
N VAL A 201 -0.03 -10.81 1.72
CA VAL A 201 -0.46 -9.51 2.21
C VAL A 201 -1.93 -9.33 1.86
N SER A 202 -2.75 -8.95 2.84
CA SER A 202 -4.19 -8.81 2.62
C SER A 202 -4.82 -7.65 3.37
N LEU A 203 -5.91 -7.16 2.79
CA LEU A 203 -6.84 -6.24 3.44
C LEU A 203 -7.92 -7.05 4.16
N ARG A 204 -8.47 -6.52 5.26
CA ARG A 204 -9.58 -7.19 5.93
C ARG A 204 -10.82 -7.20 5.02
N SER A 205 -11.25 -8.39 4.60
CA SER A 205 -12.52 -8.56 3.89
C SER A 205 -13.69 -8.69 4.87
N ARG A 206 -14.81 -8.05 4.52
CA ARG A 206 -16.09 -8.23 5.23
C ARG A 206 -16.83 -9.48 4.81
N ASP A 207 -16.65 -9.91 3.56
CA ASP A 207 -17.29 -11.13 3.05
C ASP A 207 -16.67 -12.38 3.67
N ARG A 208 -15.44 -12.26 4.17
CA ARG A 208 -14.65 -13.35 4.75
C ARG A 208 -13.97 -12.87 6.02
N PRO A 209 -14.73 -12.64 7.12
CA PRO A 209 -14.16 -12.21 8.38
C PRO A 209 -13.10 -13.20 8.87
N GLY A 210 -11.92 -12.71 9.21
CA GLY A 210 -10.80 -13.56 9.65
C GLY A 210 -10.05 -14.28 8.52
N GLY A 211 -10.44 -14.06 7.26
CA GLY A 211 -9.67 -14.53 6.10
C GLY A 211 -8.26 -13.92 6.09
N ILE A 212 -7.28 -14.77 5.83
CA ILE A 212 -5.87 -14.44 5.56
C ILE A 212 -5.28 -15.51 4.66
#